data_AF-A0A366I155-F1
#
_entry.id   AF-A0A366I155-F1
#
_cell.length_a   1.000
_cell.length_b   1.000
_cell.length_c   1.000
_cell.angle_alpha   90.00
_cell.angle_beta   90.00
_cell.angle_gamma   90.00
#
_symmetry.space_group_name_H-M   'P 1'
#
loop_
_entity.id
_entity.type
_entity.pdbx_description
1 polymer ?
#
loop_
_entity_poly.entity_id
_entity_poly.type
_entity_poly.pdbx_seq_one_letter_code
_entity_poly.pdbx_strand_id
1 'polypeptide(L)' 'MFDNTPLELEELIDQCRALAYAIVELREPQAKEILMFILAERLDALHRAQEDESA' A
#
# COMPACT_ATOMS: atom_id res chain seq x y z
N MET A 1 8.80 -15.38 -4.89
CA MET A 1 8.18 -15.62 -6.21
C MET A 1 7.46 -14.33 -6.57
N PHE A 2 7.94 -13.58 -7.56
CA PHE A 2 7.26 -12.38 -8.03
C PHE A 2 6.15 -12.87 -8.96
N ASP A 3 4.98 -13.15 -8.39
CA ASP A 3 3.79 -13.36 -9.21
C ASP A 3 3.36 -11.98 -9.73
N ASN A 4 3.40 -11.83 -11.05
CA ASN A 4 2.99 -10.61 -11.76
C ASN A 4 1.46 -10.56 -11.94
N THR A 5 0.71 -11.34 -11.15
CA THR A 5 -0.74 -11.24 -11.11
C THR A 5 -1.08 -9.82 -10.63
N PRO A 6 -1.96 -9.09 -11.34
CA PRO A 6 -2.48 -7.82 -10.84
C PRO A 6 -3.01 -8.03 -9.43
N LEU A 7 -2.60 -7.18 -8.50
CA LEU A 7 -3.07 -7.28 -7.12
C LEU A 7 -4.59 -7.11 -7.08
N GLU A 8 -5.27 -8.02 -6.40
CA GLU A 8 -6.69 -7.90 -6.09
C GLU A 8 -6.90 -6.68 -5.17
N LEU A 9 -8.09 -6.06 -5.23
CA LEU A 9 -8.41 -4.88 -4.42
C LEU A 9 -8.21 -5.15 -2.92
N GLU A 10 -8.60 -6.34 -2.46
CA GLU A 10 -8.44 -6.77 -1.07
C GLU A 10 -6.97 -6.85 -0.66
N GLU A 11 -6.09 -7.38 -1.52
CA GLU A 11 -4.66 -7.47 -1.24
C GLU A 11 -4.03 -6.08 -1.13
N LEU A 12 -4.49 -5.12 -1.93
CA LEU A 12 -4.01 -3.74 -1.89
C LEU A 12 -4.45 -3.01 -0.62
N ILE A 13 -5.69 -3.25 -0.17
CA ILE A 13 -6.19 -2.75 1.12
C ILE A 13 -5.37 -3.33 2.28
N ASP A 14 -5.09 -4.62 2.25
CA ASP A 14 -4.29 -5.30 3.28
C ASP A 14 -2.86 -4.78 3.33
N GLN A 15 -2.23 -4.52 2.17
CA GLN A 15 -0.92 -3.88 2.12
C GLN A 15 -0.93 -2.48 2.73
N CYS A 16 -1.92 -1.65 2.41
CA CYS A 16 -2.06 -0.32 3.01
C CYS A 16 -2.19 -0.40 4.54
N ARG A 17 -2.97 -1.36 5.06
CA ARG A 17 -3.11 -1.59 6.51
C ARG A 17 -1.81 -2.03 7.15
N ALA A 18 -1.11 -2.99 6.55
CA ALA A 18 0.17 -3.49 7.05
C ALA A 18 1.23 -2.38 7.09
N LEU A 19 1.31 -1.56 6.04
CA LEU A 19 2.22 -0.42 5.96
C LEU A 19 1.91 0.64 7.02
N ALA A 20 0.62 0.99 7.20
CA ALA A 20 0.21 1.94 8.24
C ALA A 20 0.60 1.44 9.64
N TYR A 21 0.38 0.16 9.93
CA TYR A 21 0.79 -0.45 11.20
C TYR A 21 2.31 -0.42 11.38
N ALA A 22 3.07 -0.82 10.35
CA ALA A 22 4.53 -0.80 10.39
C ALA A 22 5.08 0.61 10.64
N ILE A 23 4.52 1.63 9.97
CA ILE A 23 4.89 3.04 10.18
C ILE A 23 4.63 3.45 11.63
N VAL A 24 3.53 3.04 12.26
CA VAL A 24 3.26 3.39 13.67
C VAL A 24 4.31 2.77 14.60
N GLU A 25 4.61 1.48 14.42
CA GLU A 25 5.47 0.71 15.32
C GLU A 25 6.98 0.97 15.11
N LEU A 26 7.39 1.37 13.91
CA LEU A 26 8.80 1.58 13.59
C LEU A 26 9.41 2.71 14.43
N ARG A 27 10.63 2.49 14.91
CA ARG A 27 11.38 3.51 15.67
C ARG A 27 12.42 4.23 14.82
N GLU A 28 12.85 3.60 13.72
CA GLU A 28 13.85 4.14 12.81
C GLU A 28 13.22 5.21 11.89
N PRO A 29 13.60 6.50 12.01
CA PRO A 29 12.96 7.59 11.28
C PRO A 29 13.10 7.47 9.76
N GLN A 30 14.27 7.05 9.27
CA GLN A 30 14.49 6.89 7.82
C GLN A 30 13.61 5.78 7.23
N ALA A 31 13.46 4.67 7.94
CA ALA A 31 12.57 3.59 7.52
C ALA A 31 11.11 4.04 7.50
N LYS A 32 10.68 4.87 8.47
CA LYS A 32 9.33 5.46 8.48
C LYS A 32 9.08 6.33 7.26
N GLU A 33 10.00 7.20 6.89
CA GLU A 33 9.86 8.06 5.71
C GLU A 33 9.70 7.24 4.42
N ILE A 34 10.53 6.20 4.25
CA ILE A 34 10.45 5.31 3.11
C ILE A 34 9.10 4.57 3.09
N LEU A 35 8.65 4.03 4.22
CA LEU A 35 7.37 3.33 4.28
C LEU A 35 6.18 4.28 4.09
N MET A 36 6.26 5.53 4.55
CA MET A 36 5.24 6.54 4.29
C MET A 36 5.12 6.84 2.79
N PHE A 37 6.25 6.94 2.09
CA PHE A 37 6.25 7.08 0.64
C PHE A 37 5.59 5.89 -0.06
N ILE A 38 5.97 4.67 0.33
CA ILE A 38 5.39 3.44 -0.24
C ILE A 38 3.88 3.36 0.05
N LEU A 39 3.44 3.74 1.26
CA LEU A 39 2.02 3.77 1.61
C LEU A 39 1.24 4.74 0.71
N ALA A 40 1.79 5.93 0.43
CA ALA A 40 1.18 6.88 -0.48
C ALA A 40 0.99 6.28 -1.89
N GLU A 41 2.03 5.62 -2.44
CA GLU A 41 1.93 4.96 -3.75
C GLU A 41 0.87 3.86 -3.76
N ARG A 42 0.72 3.10 -2.67
CA ARG A 42 -0.30 2.05 -2.56
C ARG A 42 -1.71 2.62 -2.44
N LEU A 43 -1.88 3.74 -1.72
CA LEU A 43 -3.17 4.43 -1.64
C LEU A 43 -3.59 5.01 -3.01
N ASP A 44 -2.64 5.56 -3.77
CA ASP A 44 -2.92 6.04 -5.13
C ASP A 44 -3.32 4.89 -6.06
N ALA A 45 -2.63 3.74 -5.94
CA ALA A 45 -3.00 2.54 -6.68
C ALA A 45 -4.40 2.04 -6.28
N LEU A 46 -4.74 2.13 -4.99
CA LEU A 46 -6.04 1.72 -4.48
C LEU A 46 -7.14 2.62 -5.04
N HIS A 47 -6.91 3.92 -5.06
CA HIS A 47 -7.86 4.88 -5.60
C HIS A 47 -8.15 4.61 -7.08
N ARG A 48 -7.10 4.40 -7.89
CA ARG A 48 -7.25 4.05 -9.31
C ARG A 48 -7.99 2.74 -9.52
N ALA A 49 -7.69 1.71 -8.72
CA ALA A 49 -8.38 0.42 -8.82
C ALA A 49 -9.89 0.56 -8.52
N GLN A 50 -10.26 1.42 -7.56
CA GLN A 50 -11.67 1.71 -7.26
C GLN A 50 -12.38 2.49 -8.37
N GLU A 51 -11.68 3.43 -9.02
CA GLU A 51 -12.20 4.17 -10.16
C GLU A 51 -12.42 3.24 -11.38
N ASP A 52 -11.49 2.32 -11.64
CA ASP A 52 -11.60 1.35 -12.73
C ASP A 52 -12.75 0.35 -12.53
N GLU A 53 -13.04 -0.06 -11.28
CA GLU A 53 -14.17 -0.95 -10.99
C GLU A 53 -15.54 -0.23 -11.09
N SER A 54 -15.54 1.10 -11.04
CA SER A 54 -16.75 1.94 -11.09
C SER A 54 -17.12 2.42 -12.50
N ALA A 55 -16.31 2.08 -13.52
CA ALA A 55 -16.43 2.51 -14.92
C ALA A 55 -17.03 1.43 -15.82
#